data_AF-A0A2V9N8B9-F1
#
_entry.id   AF-A0A2V9N8B9-F1
#
_cell.length_a   1.000
_cell.length_b   1.000
_cell.length_c   1.000
_cell.angle_alpha   90.00
_cell.angle_beta   90.00
_cell.angle_gamma   90.00
#
_symmetry.space_group_name_H-M   'P 1'
#
loop_
_entity.id
_entity.type
_entity.pdbx_description
1 polymer ?
#
loop_
_entity_poly.entity_id
_entity_poly.type
_entity_poly.pdbx_seq_one_letter_code
_entity_poly.pdbx_strand_id
1 'polypeptide(L)'
;MTNPKTPYASYLADQDPVRVLSATASRLAELSKSLGESRIEQPIAAGKWSPRQIMIHLADCELAFGFRYRQTLALDNHTVQPFDQDLWAKTYEAYGAEQALAAFTTLRDWNLTLIRSLTPEQFAKTCQHPERGQETLRTLIEINAGHDINHLRQLEGVVEKSAA
;
A
#
# COMPACT_ATOMS: atom_id res chain seq x y z
N MET A 1 -15.43 10.11 -8.22
CA MET A 1 -15.33 9.55 -9.59
C MET A 1 -13.90 9.05 -9.73
N THR A 2 -13.70 7.74 -9.74
CA THR A 2 -12.38 7.13 -9.87
C THR A 2 -11.79 7.43 -11.24
N ASN A 3 -10.52 7.85 -11.29
CA ASN A 3 -9.82 8.14 -12.53
C ASN A 3 -9.43 6.81 -13.22
N PRO A 4 -9.99 6.45 -14.39
CA PRO A 4 -9.80 5.13 -15.02
C PRO A 4 -8.35 4.87 -15.51
N LYS A 5 -7.41 5.80 -15.30
CA LYS A 5 -5.99 5.66 -15.66
C LYS A 5 -5.09 5.13 -14.52
N THR A 6 -5.63 4.84 -13.33
CA THR A 6 -4.80 4.34 -12.23
C THR A 6 -4.74 2.80 -12.21
N PRO A 7 -3.56 2.19 -11.97
CA PRO A 7 -3.37 0.74 -12.08
C PRO A 7 -4.20 -0.10 -11.10
N TYR A 8 -4.78 0.53 -10.06
CA TYR A 8 -5.59 -0.14 -9.04
C TYR A 8 -7.05 0.35 -8.98
N ALA A 9 -7.51 1.12 -9.97
CA ALA A 9 -8.88 1.63 -10.01
C ALA A 9 -9.92 0.50 -9.88
N SER A 10 -9.68 -0.64 -10.52
CA SER A 10 -10.58 -1.80 -10.48
C SER A 10 -10.66 -2.47 -9.11
N TYR A 11 -9.58 -2.42 -8.32
CA TYR A 11 -9.56 -2.96 -6.96
C TYR A 11 -10.31 -2.06 -5.99
N LEU A 12 -10.08 -0.74 -6.10
CA LEU A 12 -10.76 0.24 -5.24
C LEU A 12 -12.25 0.34 -5.57
N ALA A 13 -12.61 0.33 -6.86
CA ALA A 13 -13.97 0.51 -7.36
C ALA A 13 -14.62 1.77 -6.74
N ASP A 14 -15.77 1.62 -6.06
CA ASP A 14 -16.49 2.73 -5.43
C ASP A 14 -16.19 2.88 -3.92
N GLN A 15 -15.19 2.16 -3.40
CA GLN A 15 -14.84 2.24 -1.98
C GLN A 15 -14.16 3.57 -1.65
N ASP A 16 -14.48 4.11 -0.47
CA ASP A 16 -13.76 5.26 0.07
C ASP A 16 -12.30 4.88 0.38
N PRO A 17 -11.31 5.49 -0.28
CA PRO A 17 -9.91 5.16 -0.07
C PRO A 17 -9.47 5.39 1.38
N VAL A 18 -9.99 6.41 2.08
CA VAL A 18 -9.59 6.67 3.48
C VAL A 18 -10.10 5.55 4.39
N ARG A 19 -11.31 5.03 4.13
CA ARG A 19 -11.86 3.89 4.86
C ARG A 19 -11.05 2.61 4.62
N VAL A 20 -10.71 2.34 3.36
CA VAL A 20 -9.85 1.20 3.00
C VAL A 20 -8.52 1.30 3.73
N LEU A 21 -7.84 2.44 3.60
CA LEU A 21 -6.54 2.65 4.22
C LEU A 21 -6.59 2.52 5.76
N SER A 22 -7.68 2.95 6.38
CA SER A 22 -7.89 2.84 7.83
C SER A 22 -8.09 1.40 8.30
N ALA A 23 -8.64 0.52 7.45
CA ALA A 23 -8.93 -0.86 7.81
C ALA A 23 -7.76 -1.83 7.55
N THR A 24 -6.86 -1.48 6.62
CA THR A 24 -5.79 -2.39 6.15
C THR A 24 -4.92 -2.94 7.28
N ALA A 25 -4.48 -2.12 8.23
CA ALA A 25 -3.57 -2.56 9.29
C ALA A 25 -4.19 -3.65 10.19
N SER A 26 -5.46 -3.46 10.58
CA SER A 26 -6.18 -4.47 11.37
C SER A 26 -6.37 -5.76 10.57
N ARG A 27 -6.70 -5.65 9.28
CA ARG A 27 -6.87 -6.82 8.41
C ARG A 27 -5.58 -7.60 8.22
N LEU A 28 -4.45 -6.92 8.03
CA LEU A 28 -3.13 -7.56 7.96
C LEU A 28 -2.78 -8.29 9.26
N ALA A 29 -3.12 -7.73 10.41
CA ALA A 29 -2.88 -8.38 11.70
C ALA A 29 -3.69 -9.67 11.87
N GLU A 30 -4.95 -9.68 11.45
CA GLU A 30 -5.80 -10.89 11.43
C GLU A 30 -5.25 -11.96 10.49
N LEU A 31 -4.85 -11.56 9.28
CA LEU A 31 -4.30 -12.48 8.28
C LEU A 31 -2.95 -13.06 8.73
N SER A 32 -2.08 -12.25 9.33
CA SER A 32 -0.80 -12.69 9.88
C SER A 32 -0.99 -13.79 10.93
N LYS A 33 -1.93 -13.58 11.88
CA LYS A 33 -2.30 -14.59 12.88
C LYS A 33 -2.87 -15.86 12.24
N SER A 34 -3.72 -15.71 11.23
CA SER A 34 -4.37 -16.83 10.55
C SER A 34 -3.38 -17.67 9.72
N LEU A 35 -2.37 -17.03 9.12
CA LEU A 35 -1.33 -17.71 8.37
C LEU A 35 -0.40 -18.51 9.29
N GLY A 36 0.00 -17.95 10.42
CA GLY A 36 0.95 -18.57 11.34
C GLY A 36 2.38 -18.69 10.75
N GLU A 37 3.33 -19.13 11.58
CA GLU A 37 4.77 -19.05 11.27
C GLU A 37 5.20 -19.83 10.02
N SER A 38 4.61 -21.01 9.76
CA SER A 38 5.02 -21.81 8.61
C SER A 38 4.53 -21.21 7.29
N ARG A 39 3.25 -20.81 7.20
CA ARG A 39 2.68 -20.33 5.93
C ARG A 39 3.08 -18.90 5.61
N ILE A 40 3.42 -18.09 6.63
CA ILE A 40 3.87 -16.72 6.38
C ILE A 40 5.17 -16.68 5.56
N GLU A 41 5.97 -17.75 5.61
CA GLU A 41 7.20 -17.92 4.84
C GLU A 41 7.00 -18.58 3.47
N GLN A 42 5.86 -19.22 3.22
CA GLN A 42 5.64 -19.97 1.98
C GLN A 42 5.24 -19.02 0.83
N PRO A 43 5.92 -19.07 -0.33
CA PRO A 43 5.51 -18.36 -1.53
C PRO A 43 4.04 -18.63 -1.90
N ILE A 44 3.27 -17.58 -2.24
CA ILE A 44 1.85 -17.75 -2.62
C ILE A 44 1.66 -18.56 -3.91
N ALA A 45 2.70 -18.62 -4.74
CA ALA A 45 2.86 -19.46 -5.91
C ALA A 45 4.35 -19.53 -6.30
N ALA A 46 4.71 -20.43 -7.21
CA ALA A 46 6.08 -20.53 -7.73
C ALA A 46 6.55 -19.19 -8.33
N GLY A 47 7.70 -18.69 -7.86
CA GLY A 47 8.26 -17.41 -8.29
C GLY A 47 7.51 -16.16 -7.82
N LYS A 48 6.57 -16.29 -6.87
CA LYS A 48 5.87 -15.17 -6.24
C LYS A 48 6.33 -14.96 -4.81
N TRP A 49 6.00 -13.81 -4.24
CA TRP A 49 6.35 -13.48 -2.87
C TRP A 49 5.63 -14.37 -1.84
N SER A 50 6.25 -14.59 -0.69
CA SER A 50 5.58 -15.10 0.50
C SER A 50 4.72 -14.02 1.16
N PRO A 51 3.76 -14.39 2.03
CA PRO A 51 3.05 -13.43 2.84
C PRO A 51 3.96 -12.48 3.64
N ARG A 52 5.07 -12.97 4.20
CA ARG A 52 6.06 -12.11 4.87
C ARG A 52 6.60 -11.04 3.92
N GLN A 53 7.01 -11.43 2.71
CA GLN A 53 7.52 -10.49 1.71
C GLN A 53 6.45 -9.47 1.26
N ILE A 54 5.18 -9.89 1.16
CA ILE A 54 4.06 -8.96 0.89
C ILE A 54 3.89 -7.95 2.04
N MET A 55 4.00 -8.38 3.29
CA MET A 55 3.89 -7.47 4.44
C MET A 55 5.04 -6.45 4.48
N ILE A 56 6.27 -6.88 4.16
CA ILE A 56 7.43 -5.98 4.04
C ILE A 56 7.20 -4.96 2.92
N HIS A 57 6.76 -5.43 1.74
CA HIS A 57 6.45 -4.57 0.61
C HIS A 57 5.40 -3.51 0.95
N LEU A 58 4.33 -3.87 1.66
CA LEU A 58 3.32 -2.92 2.10
C LEU A 58 3.91 -1.84 3.04
N ALA A 59 4.80 -2.23 3.97
CA ALA A 59 5.48 -1.27 4.85
C ALA A 59 6.37 -0.28 4.06
N ASP A 60 7.13 -0.78 3.09
CA ASP A 60 7.96 0.02 2.20
C ASP A 60 7.12 0.97 1.33
N CYS A 61 5.98 0.51 0.83
CA CYS A 61 5.03 1.36 0.11
C CYS A 61 4.50 2.49 1.00
N GLU A 62 4.18 2.24 2.27
CA GLU A 62 3.72 3.30 3.18
C GLU A 62 4.76 4.41 3.39
N LEU A 63 6.03 4.04 3.47
CA LEU A 63 7.13 4.99 3.52
C LEU A 63 7.18 5.84 2.23
N ALA A 64 7.16 5.18 1.07
CA ALA A 64 7.25 5.85 -0.22
C ALA A 64 6.07 6.78 -0.49
N PHE A 65 4.83 6.30 -0.26
CA PHE A 65 3.62 7.11 -0.42
C PHE A 65 3.57 8.25 0.60
N GLY A 66 3.91 8.00 1.86
CA GLY A 66 3.96 9.03 2.89
C GLY A 66 4.91 10.18 2.55
N PHE A 67 6.07 9.87 1.95
CA PHE A 67 6.99 10.88 1.42
C PHE A 67 6.38 11.66 0.25
N ARG A 68 5.82 10.95 -0.74
CA ARG A 68 5.19 11.57 -1.92
C ARG A 68 4.04 12.51 -1.52
N TYR A 69 3.22 12.14 -0.54
CA TYR A 69 2.14 13.00 -0.04
C TYR A 69 2.68 14.34 0.45
N ARG A 70 3.74 14.30 1.26
CA ARG A 70 4.36 15.52 1.82
C ARG A 70 5.00 16.37 0.72
N GLN A 71 5.67 15.77 -0.26
CA GLN A 71 6.24 16.50 -1.39
C GLN A 71 5.18 17.18 -2.25
N THR A 72 4.10 16.46 -2.61
CA THR A 72 2.98 17.01 -3.39
C THR A 72 2.26 18.14 -2.65
N LEU A 73 2.22 18.09 -1.32
CA LEU A 73 1.64 19.17 -0.50
C LEU A 73 2.57 20.40 -0.44
N ALA A 74 3.86 20.19 -0.24
CA ALA A 74 4.83 21.25 0.01
C ALA A 74 5.29 21.98 -1.26
N LEU A 75 5.37 21.28 -2.39
CA LEU A 75 5.93 21.79 -3.64
C LEU A 75 4.86 21.91 -4.72
N ASP A 76 5.05 22.87 -5.60
CA ASP A 76 4.16 23.04 -6.77
C ASP A 76 4.57 22.06 -7.87
N ASN A 77 3.62 21.20 -8.26
CA ASN A 77 3.77 20.23 -9.34
C ASN A 77 5.03 19.35 -9.26
N HIS A 78 5.36 18.88 -8.05
CA HIS A 78 6.50 17.99 -7.79
C HIS A 78 6.49 16.74 -8.69
N THR A 79 7.66 16.36 -9.23
CA THR A 79 7.84 15.07 -9.91
C THR A 79 8.15 13.99 -8.88
N VAL A 80 7.22 13.05 -8.67
CA VAL A 80 7.41 11.99 -7.68
C VAL A 80 8.49 11.01 -8.12
N GLN A 81 9.33 10.61 -7.16
CA GLN A 81 10.38 9.62 -7.39
C GLN A 81 9.77 8.21 -7.60
N PRO A 82 10.04 7.52 -8.73
CA PRO A 82 9.67 6.13 -8.91
C PRO A 82 10.59 5.22 -8.08
N PHE A 83 10.13 4.02 -7.76
CA PHE A 83 10.92 2.99 -7.12
C PHE A 83 10.66 1.64 -7.79
N ASP A 84 11.66 0.77 -7.75
CA ASP A 84 11.59 -0.60 -8.28
C ASP A 84 11.42 -1.55 -7.09
N GLN A 85 10.21 -2.12 -6.98
CA GLN A 85 9.85 -3.04 -5.90
C GLN A 85 10.69 -4.33 -5.92
N ASP A 86 11.13 -4.79 -7.08
CA ASP A 86 11.91 -6.03 -7.20
C ASP A 86 13.35 -5.79 -6.77
N LEU A 87 13.89 -4.58 -7.00
CA LEU A 87 15.17 -4.17 -6.43
C LEU A 87 15.10 -4.02 -4.91
N TRP A 88 14.01 -3.47 -4.36
CA TRP A 88 13.83 -3.36 -2.91
C TRP A 88 13.69 -4.73 -2.26
N ALA A 89 12.94 -5.63 -2.89
CA ALA A 89 12.70 -7.00 -2.44
C ALA A 89 13.99 -7.82 -2.25
N LYS A 90 15.10 -7.46 -2.90
CA LYS A 90 16.41 -8.10 -2.69
C LYS A 90 16.93 -7.99 -1.26
N THR A 91 16.42 -7.03 -0.49
CA THR A 91 16.82 -6.82 0.91
C THR A 91 15.84 -7.43 1.92
N TYR A 92 14.74 -8.03 1.46
CA TYR A 92 13.65 -8.50 2.34
C TYR A 92 14.05 -9.66 3.25
N GLU A 93 15.17 -10.33 3.02
CA GLU A 93 15.72 -11.32 3.94
C GLU A 93 16.06 -10.73 5.32
N ALA A 94 16.33 -9.41 5.40
CA ALA A 94 16.67 -8.74 6.64
C ALA A 94 15.48 -8.49 7.58
N TYR A 95 14.23 -8.68 7.13
CA TYR A 95 13.03 -8.27 7.86
C TYR A 95 12.08 -9.43 8.16
N GLY A 96 11.49 -9.39 9.35
CA GLY A 96 10.41 -10.29 9.78
C GLY A 96 9.01 -9.72 9.50
N ALA A 97 8.01 -10.60 9.41
CA ALA A 97 6.63 -10.19 9.15
C ALA A 97 6.04 -9.33 10.27
N GLU A 98 6.34 -9.65 11.54
CA GLU A 98 5.87 -8.88 12.69
C GLU A 98 6.45 -7.45 12.70
N GLN A 99 7.75 -7.33 12.43
CA GLN A 99 8.41 -6.03 12.31
C GLN A 99 7.81 -5.20 11.17
N ALA A 100 7.57 -5.83 10.01
CA ALA A 100 6.93 -5.18 8.88
C ALA A 100 5.52 -4.71 9.21
N LEU A 101 4.71 -5.53 9.89
CA LEU A 101 3.36 -5.16 10.33
C LEU A 101 3.39 -3.97 11.30
N ALA A 102 4.32 -3.96 12.26
CA ALA A 102 4.48 -2.86 13.20
C ALA A 102 4.87 -1.54 12.50
N ALA A 103 5.82 -1.62 11.55
CA ALA A 103 6.23 -0.48 10.73
C ALA A 103 5.07 0.04 9.87
N PHE A 104 4.38 -0.84 9.14
CA PHE A 104 3.21 -0.50 8.35
C PHE A 104 2.13 0.19 9.19
N THR A 105 1.76 -0.39 10.33
CA THR A 105 0.70 0.14 11.22
C THR A 105 1.06 1.55 11.69
N THR A 106 2.29 1.74 12.17
CA THR A 106 2.75 3.03 12.68
C THR A 106 2.77 4.10 11.58
N LEU A 107 3.32 3.77 10.41
CA LEU A 107 3.38 4.69 9.27
C LEU A 107 1.98 5.02 8.74
N ARG A 108 1.10 4.02 8.67
CA ARG A 108 -0.29 4.19 8.20
C ARG A 108 -1.06 5.12 9.12
N ASP A 109 -0.98 4.96 10.44
CA ASP A 109 -1.65 5.85 11.39
C ASP A 109 -1.11 7.28 11.30
N TRP A 110 0.21 7.43 11.14
CA TRP A 110 0.83 8.74 10.95
C TRP A 110 0.37 9.41 9.66
N ASN A 111 0.33 8.67 8.55
CA ASN A 111 -0.13 9.17 7.26
C ASN A 111 -1.64 9.46 7.25
N LEU A 112 -2.47 8.65 7.91
CA LEU A 112 -3.91 8.88 8.01
C LEU A 112 -4.23 10.15 8.80
N THR A 113 -3.44 10.48 9.82
CA THR A 113 -3.58 11.75 10.55
C THR A 113 -3.42 12.94 9.60
N LEU A 114 -2.40 12.92 8.74
CA LEU A 114 -2.22 13.93 7.70
C LEU A 114 -3.40 13.93 6.73
N ILE A 115 -3.75 12.79 6.14
CA ILE A 115 -4.80 12.67 5.11
C ILE A 115 -6.14 13.20 5.61
N ARG A 116 -6.52 12.92 6.86
CA ARG A 116 -7.79 13.37 7.46
C ARG A 116 -7.84 14.88 7.71
N SER A 117 -6.69 15.55 7.79
CA SER A 117 -6.61 17.01 7.96
C SER A 117 -6.69 17.80 6.66
N LEU A 118 -6.64 17.13 5.50
CA LEU A 118 -6.53 17.80 4.21
C LEU A 118 -7.86 18.45 3.78
N THR A 119 -7.75 19.66 3.26
CA THR A 119 -8.83 20.38 2.59
C THR A 119 -9.09 19.84 1.17
N PRO A 120 -10.27 20.10 0.58
CA PRO A 120 -10.55 19.75 -0.82
C PRO A 120 -9.49 20.28 -1.80
N GLU A 121 -9.00 21.50 -1.58
CA GLU A 121 -7.98 22.14 -2.41
C GLU A 121 -6.63 21.42 -2.30
N GLN A 122 -6.27 20.97 -1.09
CA GLN A 122 -5.06 20.18 -0.86
C GLN A 122 -5.13 18.81 -1.54
N PHE A 123 -6.29 18.14 -1.49
CA PHE A 123 -6.51 16.90 -2.24
C PHE A 123 -6.35 17.08 -3.77
N ALA A 124 -6.66 18.28 -4.27
CA ALA A 124 -6.54 18.63 -5.69
C ALA A 124 -5.12 19.06 -6.11
N LYS A 125 -4.17 19.24 -5.18
CA LYS A 125 -2.78 19.57 -5.54
C LYS A 125 -2.19 18.51 -6.46
N THR A 126 -1.48 18.98 -7.47
CA THR A 126 -0.96 18.12 -8.55
C THR A 126 0.51 17.77 -8.35
N CYS A 127 0.87 16.60 -8.88
CA CYS A 127 2.25 16.15 -9.04
C CYS A 127 2.42 15.49 -10.41
N GLN A 128 3.66 15.27 -10.83
CA GLN A 128 4.00 14.54 -12.05
C GLN A 128 4.52 13.15 -11.69
N HIS A 129 3.94 12.10 -12.26
CA HIS A 129 4.53 10.77 -12.25
C HIS A 129 5.29 10.55 -13.56
N PRO A 130 6.58 10.16 -13.54
CA PRO A 130 7.38 10.01 -14.76
C PRO A 130 6.75 9.13 -15.86
N GLU A 131 5.99 8.12 -15.47
CA GLU A 131 5.34 7.17 -16.40
C GLU A 131 3.84 7.41 -16.63
N ARG A 132 3.16 8.08 -15.68
CA ARG A 132 1.69 8.21 -15.70
C ARG A 132 1.22 9.63 -16.00
N GLY A 133 2.15 10.58 -16.06
CA GLY A 133 1.89 12.00 -16.28
C GLY A 133 1.34 12.67 -15.02
N GLN A 134 0.57 13.74 -15.22
CA GLN A 134 0.04 14.54 -14.13
C GLN A 134 -1.02 13.77 -13.33
N GLU A 135 -0.85 13.76 -12.01
CA GLU A 135 -1.77 13.15 -11.04
C GLU A 135 -2.09 14.16 -9.94
N THR A 136 -3.11 13.87 -9.13
CA THR A 136 -3.44 14.66 -7.93
C THR A 136 -3.01 13.90 -6.67
N LEU A 137 -2.91 14.60 -5.54
CA LEU A 137 -2.72 13.96 -4.24
C LEU A 137 -3.82 12.93 -3.95
N ARG A 138 -5.08 13.24 -4.30
CA ARG A 138 -6.20 12.30 -4.24
C ARG A 138 -5.90 11.02 -5.03
N THR A 139 -5.39 11.15 -6.25
CA THR A 139 -5.03 10.00 -7.10
C THR A 139 -3.96 9.13 -6.44
N LEU A 140 -2.94 9.72 -5.80
CA LEU A 140 -1.92 8.94 -5.07
C LEU A 140 -2.51 8.16 -3.88
N ILE A 141 -3.49 8.74 -3.18
CA ILE A 141 -4.18 8.10 -2.05
C ILE A 141 -5.08 6.96 -2.54
N GLU A 142 -5.80 7.16 -3.66
CA GLU A 142 -6.62 6.13 -4.31
C GLU A 142 -5.77 4.95 -4.81
N ILE A 143 -4.62 5.24 -5.42
CA ILE A 143 -3.66 4.21 -5.85
C ILE A 143 -3.20 3.37 -4.66
N ASN A 144 -2.83 4.00 -3.54
CA ASN A 144 -2.38 3.29 -2.35
C ASN A 144 -3.49 2.40 -1.78
N ALA A 145 -4.72 2.90 -1.70
CA ALA A 145 -5.87 2.12 -1.23
C ALA A 145 -6.18 0.91 -2.13
N GLY A 146 -6.16 1.09 -3.44
CA GLY A 146 -6.36 -0.02 -4.38
C GLY A 146 -5.22 -1.05 -4.33
N HIS A 147 -3.99 -0.59 -4.10
CA HIS A 147 -2.81 -1.45 -3.91
C HIS A 147 -2.94 -2.32 -2.66
N ASP A 148 -3.38 -1.75 -1.53
CA ASP A 148 -3.69 -2.50 -0.32
C ASP A 148 -4.69 -3.63 -0.59
N ILE A 149 -5.81 -3.32 -1.24
CA ILE A 149 -6.85 -4.31 -1.56
C ILE A 149 -6.29 -5.47 -2.39
N ASN A 150 -5.46 -5.16 -3.40
CA ASN A 150 -4.82 -6.18 -4.22
C ASN A 150 -3.99 -7.15 -3.38
N HIS A 151 -3.16 -6.65 -2.46
CA HIS A 151 -2.33 -7.52 -1.61
C HIS A 151 -3.12 -8.23 -0.51
N LEU A 152 -4.14 -7.59 0.07
CA LEU A 152 -5.05 -8.25 1.01
C LEU A 152 -5.72 -9.47 0.35
N ARG A 153 -6.21 -9.33 -0.89
CA ARG A 153 -6.79 -10.47 -1.64
C ARG A 153 -5.82 -11.61 -1.88
N GLN A 154 -4.54 -11.29 -2.14
CA GLN A 154 -3.51 -12.32 -2.30
C GLN A 154 -3.31 -13.11 -1.00
N LEU A 155 -3.25 -12.42 0.15
CA LEU A 155 -3.10 -13.03 1.46
C LEU A 155 -4.34 -13.85 1.87
N GLU A 156 -5.54 -13.32 1.62
CA GLU A 156 -6.81 -14.01 1.86
C GLU A 156 -6.89 -15.32 1.08
N GLY A 157 -6.49 -15.31 -0.20
CA GLY A 157 -6.46 -16.51 -1.03
C GLY A 157 -5.51 -17.61 -0.52
N VAL A 158 -4.48 -17.27 0.27
CA VAL A 158 -3.61 -18.27 0.93
C VAL A 158 -4.32 -18.91 2.13
N VAL A 159 -5.04 -18.09 2.91
CA VAL A 159 -5.81 -18.56 4.07
C VAL A 159 -6.94 -19.49 3.62
N GLU A 160 -7.70 -19.11 2.58
CA GLU A 160 -8.83 -19.90 2.07
C GLU A 160 -8.41 -21.27 1.54
N LYS A 161 -7.32 -21.35 0.76
CA LYS A 161 -6.77 -22.62 0.27
C LYS A 161 -6.31 -23.57 1.38
N SER A 162 -6.08 -23.05 2.59
CA SER A 162 -5.66 -23.85 3.74
C SER A 162 -6.85 -24.41 4.53
N ALA A 163 -8.06 -23.88 4.33
CA ALA A 163 -9.28 -24.33 5.01
C ALA A 163 -10.07 -25.39 4.21
N ALA A 164 -9.67 -25.63 2.96
CA ALA A 164 -10.20 -26.66 2.07
C ALA A 164 -9.35 -27.93 2.11
#